data_AF-A0A959JGZ4-F1
#
_entry.id   AF-A0A959JGZ4-F1
#
_cell.length_a   1.000
_cell.length_b   1.000
_cell.length_c   1.000
_cell.angle_alpha   90.00
_cell.angle_beta   90.00
_cell.angle_gamma   90.00
#
_symmetry.space_group_name_H-M   'P 1'
#
loop_
_entity.id
_entity.type
_entity.pdbx_description
1 polymer ?
#
loop_
_entity_poly.entity_id
_entity_poly.type
_entity_poly.pdbx_seq_one_letter_code
_entity_poly.pdbx_strand_id
1 'polypeptide(L)' 'MKDLFYTLTLCLLVQLGTFGQSPMAFNYQGVARDNDGNVYANRAISLEISLHRNFEDGPVDFQEEH' A
#
# COMPACT_ATOMS: atom_id res chain seq x y z
N MET A 1 -37.69 -11.72 -17.52
CA MET A 1 -36.71 -12.82 -17.69
C MET A 1 -35.48 -12.34 -18.46
N LYS A 2 -35.63 -11.87 -19.71
CA LYS A 2 -34.50 -11.30 -20.49
C LYS A 2 -33.82 -10.09 -19.84
N ASP A 3 -34.58 -9.17 -19.27
CA ASP A 3 -34.02 -7.97 -18.66
C ASP A 3 -33.24 -8.30 -17.37
N LEU A 4 -33.70 -9.31 -16.62
CA LEU A 4 -32.97 -9.86 -15.47
C LEU A 4 -31.65 -10.53 -15.89
N PHE A 5 -31.67 -11.27 -17.01
CA PHE A 5 -30.48 -11.92 -17.55
C PHE A 5 -29.42 -10.90 -18.01
N TYR A 6 -29.85 -9.82 -18.67
CA TYR A 6 -28.94 -8.75 -19.08
C TYR A 6 -28.35 -8.00 -17.89
N THR A 7 -29.16 -7.68 -16.86
CA THR A 7 -28.66 -7.05 -15.64
C THR A 7 -27.65 -7.94 -14.92
N LEU A 8 -27.90 -9.24 -14.80
CA LEU A 8 -26.97 -10.17 -14.17
C LEU A 8 -25.64 -10.28 -14.95
N THR A 9 -25.72 -10.35 -16.28
CA THR A 9 -24.54 -10.42 -17.16
C THR A 9 -23.71 -9.15 -17.04
N LEU A 10 -24.35 -7.98 -16.99
CA LEU A 10 -23.67 -6.71 -16.79
C LEU A 10 -22.96 -6.64 -15.43
N CYS A 11 -23.63 -7.06 -14.35
CA CYS A 11 -23.01 -7.09 -13.02
C CYS A 11 -21.76 -7.99 -12.99
N LEU A 12 -21.80 -9.16 -13.63
CA LEU A 12 -20.65 -10.07 -13.72
C LEU A 12 -19.49 -9.47 -14.51
N LEU A 13 -19.77 -8.75 -15.60
CA LEU A 13 -18.73 -8.10 -16.41
C LEU A 13 -18.04 -6.94 -15.67
N VAL A 14 -18.79 -6.17 -14.86
CA VAL A 14 -18.23 -5.05 -14.09
C VAL A 14 -17.22 -5.53 -13.03
N GLN A 15 -17.45 -6.71 -12.43
CA GLN A 15 -16.55 -7.26 -11.41
C GLN A 15 -15.15 -7.60 -11.94
N LEU A 16 -15.01 -7.88 -13.24
CA LEU A 16 -13.71 -8.22 -13.85
C LEU A 16 -12.75 -7.02 -13.94
N GLY A 17 -13.27 -5.79 -13.88
CA GLY A 17 -12.48 -4.56 -13.99
C GLY A 17 -12.19 -3.88 -12.66
N THR A 18 -12.79 -4.34 -11.55
CA THR A 18 -12.61 -3.74 -10.23
C THR A 18 -11.49 -4.44 -9.49
N PHE A 19 -10.30 -3.83 -9.49
CA PHE A 19 -9.20 -4.22 -8.60
C PHE A 19 -9.22 -3.31 -7.38
N GLY A 20 -9.53 -3.88 -6.21
CA GLY A 20 -9.54 -3.17 -4.93
C GLY A 20 -8.18 -3.14 -4.22
N GLN A 21 -7.08 -3.47 -4.91
CA GLN A 21 -5.77 -3.40 -4.27
C GLN A 21 -5.48 -1.92 -3.96
N SER A 22 -5.22 -1.63 -2.68
CA SER A 22 -4.64 -0.33 -2.31
C SER A 22 -3.37 -0.12 -3.12
N PRO A 23 -2.97 1.14 -3.40
CA PRO A 23 -1.65 1.40 -3.95
C PRO A 23 -0.62 0.57 -3.17
N MET A 24 0.25 -0.14 -3.89
CA MET A 24 1.35 -0.91 -3.30
C MET A 24 2.46 0.01 -2.80
N ALA A 25 2.13 1.23 -2.40
CA ALA A 25 3.10 2.18 -1.89
C ALA A 25 2.47 3.10 -0.86
N PHE A 26 3.22 3.40 0.20
CA PHE A 26 2.82 4.37 1.20
C PHE A 26 3.37 5.75 0.81
N ASN A 27 2.51 6.77 0.82
CA ASN A 27 3.02 8.13 0.66
C ASN A 27 3.78 8.52 1.94
N TYR A 28 5.09 8.75 1.81
CA TYR A 28 5.95 9.10 2.94
C TYR A 28 6.65 10.44 2.73
N GLN A 29 6.68 11.26 3.79
CA GLN A 29 7.55 12.42 3.92
C GLN A 29 8.14 12.42 5.33
N GLY A 30 9.47 12.41 5.42
CA GLY A 30 10.20 12.30 6.67
C GLY A 30 11.24 13.38 6.86
N VAL A 31 11.48 13.77 8.11
CA VAL A 31 12.60 14.64 8.51
C VAL A 31 13.31 13.99 9.68
N ALA A 32 14.54 13.53 9.48
CA ALA A 32 15.35 12.95 10.55
C ALA A 32 15.85 14.03 11.52
N ARG A 33 15.79 13.74 12.83
CA ARG A 33 16.20 14.66 13.91
C ARG A 33 17.11 13.97 14.93
N ASP A 34 17.94 14.74 15.60
CA ASP A 34 18.78 14.27 16.72
C ASP A 34 18.02 14.27 18.07
N ASN A 35 18.70 13.87 19.15
CA ASN A 35 18.12 13.83 20.50
C ASN A 35 17.75 15.21 21.07
N ASP A 36 18.35 16.27 20.54
CA ASP A 36 18.06 17.66 20.92
C ASP A 36 16.95 18.27 20.02
N GLY A 37 16.46 17.52 19.03
CA GLY A 37 15.39 17.92 18.10
C GLY A 37 15.87 18.66 16.85
N ASN A 38 17.18 18.80 16.63
CA ASN A 38 17.73 19.46 15.45
C ASN A 38 17.61 18.56 14.22
N VAL A 39 17.38 19.16 13.05
CA VAL A 39 17.22 18.43 11.78
C VAL A 39 18.58 18.03 11.21
N TYR A 40 18.68 16.77 10.76
CA TYR A 40 19.79 16.34 9.91
C TYR A 40 19.62 16.89 8.48
N ALA A 41 20.00 18.16 8.29
CA ALA A 41 19.87 18.84 7.00
C ALA A 41 20.85 18.30 5.95
N ASN A 42 20.45 18.33 4.67
CA ASN A 42 21.26 17.96 3.51
C ASN A 42 21.88 16.55 3.60
N ARG A 43 21.16 15.61 4.23
CA ARG A 43 21.54 14.21 4.30
C ARG A 43 20.55 13.37 3.52
N ALA A 44 21.07 12.46 2.70
CA ALA A 44 20.27 11.39 2.14
C ALA A 44 19.82 10.49 3.29
N ILE A 45 18.53 10.25 3.37
CA ILE A 45 17.90 9.32 4.30
C ILE A 45 17.07 8.36 3.44
N SER A 46 17.11 7.08 3.78
CA SER A 46 16.19 6.09 3.21
C SER A 46 15.37 5.45 4.32
N LEU A 47 14.14 5.07 3.98
CA LEU A 47 13.24 4.34 4.86
C LEU A 47 12.79 3.06 4.18
N GLU A 48 12.90 1.95 4.90
CA GLU A 48 12.26 0.69 4.51
C GLU A 48 10.96 0.50 5.31
N ILE A 49 9.89 0.12 4.62
CA ILE A 49 8.63 -0.27 5.23
C ILE A 49 8.32 -1.71 4.83
N SER A 50 8.18 -2.59 5.83
CA SER A 50 7.93 -4.02 5.66
C SER A 50 6.68 -4.46 6.42
N LEU A 51 5.82 -5.25 5.80
CA LEU A 51 4.65 -5.88 6.44
C LEU A 51 4.92 -7.36 6.67
N HIS A 52 5.00 -7.74 7.95
CA HIS A 52 5.18 -9.13 8.37
C HIS A 52 3.84 -9.79 8.71
N ARG A 53 3.65 -11.01 8.22
CA ARG A 53 2.41 -11.77 8.45
C ARG A 53 2.42 -12.47 9.80
N ASN A 54 1.34 -12.32 10.57
CA ASN A 54 1.02 -12.99 11.83
C ASN A 54 1.83 -12.58 13.07
N PHE A 55 3.14 -12.35 12.95
CA PHE A 55 4.03 -11.98 14.06
C PHE A 55 5.22 -11.15 13.56
N GLU A 56 5.96 -10.53 14.47
CA GLU A 56 7.03 -9.55 14.19
C GLU A 56 8.09 -10.10 13.21
N ASP A 57 8.58 -11.32 13.44
CA ASP A 57 9.53 -12.00 12.55
C ASP A 57 8.85 -12.91 11.52
N GLY A 58 7.58 -12.63 11.19
CA GLY A 58 6.81 -13.40 10.22
C GLY A 58 7.30 -13.23 8.78
N PRO A 59 6.78 -14.03 7.84
CA PRO A 59 7.06 -13.85 6.42
C PRO A 59 6.72 -12.42 5.98
N VAL A 60 7.59 -11.82 5.16
CA VAL A 60 7.37 -10.49 4.58
C VAL A 60 6.41 -10.61 3.41
N ASP A 61 5.26 -9.96 3.52
CA ASP A 61 4.22 -9.93 2.48
C ASP A 61 4.34 -8.71 1.57
N PHE A 62 4.97 -7.66 2.05
CA PHE A 62 5.18 -6.40 1.34
C PHE A 62 6.43 -5.71 1.88
N GLN A 63 7.21 -5.13 0.99
CA GLN A 63 8.43 -4.36 1.30
C GLN A 63 8.58 -3.24 0.28
N GLU A 64 8.86 -2.04 0.75
CA GLU A 64 9.21 -0.89 -0.10
C GLU A 64 10.35 -0.05 0.52
N GLU A 65 11.05 0.69 -0.34
CA GLU A 65 12.11 1.63 0.04
C GLU A 65 11.75 3.03 -0.49
N HIS A 66 11.90 4.06 0.36
CA HIS A 66 11.69 5.47 0.05
C HIS A 66 12.96 6.29 0.29
#